data_AF-A0A9D8H6N8-F1
#
_entry.id   AF-A0A9D8H6N8-F1
#
_cell.length_a   1.000
_cell.length_b   1.000
_cell.length_c   1.000
_cell.angle_alpha   90.00
_cell.angle_beta   90.00
_cell.angle_gamma   90.00
#
_symmetry.space_group_name_H-M   'P 1'
#
loop_
_entity.id
_entity.type
_entity.pdbx_description
1 polymer ?
#
loop_
_entity_poly.entity_id
_entity_poly.type
_entity_poly.pdbx_seq_one_letter_code
_entity_poly.pdbx_strand_id
1 'polypeptide(L)' 'MFRVNPKTVTRWARAGKISAIKTLGGHRRFKASEIEQLLATTGEDAAAPSA' A
#
# COMPACT_ATOMS: atom_id res chain seq x y z
N MET A 1 -1.63 -7.00 4.83
CA MET A 1 -0.76 -5.86 5.23
C MET A 1 0.64 -6.06 4.66
N PHE A 2 1.35 -4.99 4.24
CA PHE A 2 2.58 -5.06 3.41
C PHE A 2 3.87 -5.57 4.08
N ARG A 3 3.89 -5.88 5.38
CA ARG A 3 5.10 -6.34 6.11
C ARG A 3 6.34 -5.41 5.99
N VAL A 4 6.13 -4.12 5.73
CA VAL A 4 7.19 -3.10 5.70
C VAL A 4 7.08 -2.14 6.87
N ASN A 5 8.14 -1.37 7.12
CA ASN A 5 8.11 -0.28 8.08
C ASN A 5 7.10 0.82 7.65
N PRO A 6 6.30 1.40 8.57
CA PRO A 6 5.37 2.49 8.26
C PRO A 6 6.01 3.71 7.57
N LYS A 7 7.29 4.00 7.84
CA LYS A 7 8.03 5.09 7.15
C LYS A 7 8.17 4.81 5.65
N THR A 8 8.26 3.55 5.25
CA THR A 8 8.30 3.13 3.84
C THR A 8 6.96 3.46 3.16
N VAL A 9 5.84 3.12 3.80
CA VAL A 9 4.50 3.45 3.29
C VAL A 9 4.31 4.97 3.17
N THR A 10 4.81 5.73 4.15
CA THR A 10 4.81 7.19 4.11
C THR A 10 5.63 7.76 2.95
N ARG A 11 6.76 7.12 2.61
CA ARG A 11 7.59 7.49 1.46
C ARG A 11 6.85 7.23 0.14
N TRP A 12 6.15 6.11 0.01
CA TRP A 12 5.32 5.81 -1.15
C TRP A 12 4.22 6.85 -1.36
N ALA A 13 3.56 7.28 -0.30
CA ALA A 13 2.57 8.36 -0.35
C ALA A 13 3.17 9.69 -0.82
N ARG A 14 4.39 10.03 -0.36
CA ARG A 14 5.11 11.23 -0.83
C ARG A 14 5.50 11.14 -2.30
N ALA A 15 5.82 9.94 -2.77
CA ALA A 15 6.18 9.67 -4.17
C ALA A 15 4.96 9.48 -5.09
N GLY A 16 3.73 9.64 -4.58
CA GLY A 16 2.50 9.48 -5.38
C GLY A 16 2.16 8.04 -5.75
N LYS A 17 2.81 7.04 -5.14
CA LYS A 17 2.60 5.61 -5.44
C LYS A 17 1.36 5.03 -4.77
N ILE A 18 0.92 5.64 -3.67
CA ILE A 18 -0.28 5.26 -2.92
C ILE A 18 -0.99 6.55 -2.52
N SER A 19 -2.30 6.61 -2.69
CA SER A 19 -3.10 7.75 -2.26
C SER A 19 -3.11 7.86 -0.73
N ALA A 20 -3.04 9.09 -0.20
CA ALA A 20 -3.03 9.31 1.24
C ALA A 20 -3.78 10.57 1.63
N ILE A 21 -4.68 10.45 2.61
CA ILE A 21 -5.40 11.55 3.22
C ILE A 21 -4.61 12.02 4.44
N LYS A 22 -4.36 13.32 4.55
CA LYS A 22 -3.76 13.91 5.75
C LYS A 22 -4.86 14.31 6.73
N THR A 23 -4.72 13.90 7.98
CA THR A 23 -5.57 14.41 9.07
C THR A 23 -5.08 15.78 9.51
N LEU A 24 -5.91 16.50 10.29
CA LEU A 24 -5.54 17.79 10.89
C LEU A 24 -4.27 17.71 11.75
N GLY A 25 -4.04 16.57 12.43
CA GLY A 25 -2.83 16.30 13.21
C GLY A 25 -1.61 15.86 12.39
N GLY A 26 -1.68 15.87 11.05
CA GLY A 26 -0.54 15.56 10.17
C GLY A 26 -0.28 14.06 9.94
N HIS A 27 -1.05 13.17 10.55
CA HIS A 27 -0.98 11.74 10.28
C HIS A 27 -1.59 11.40 8.91
N ARG A 28 -1.08 10.33 8.29
CA ARG A 28 -1.60 9.83 7.01
C ARG A 28 -2.55 8.67 7.25
N ARG A 29 -3.67 8.69 6.52
CA ARG A 29 -4.64 7.60 6.44
C ARG A 29 -4.73 7.13 4.98
N PHE A 30 -4.96 5.84 4.82
CA PHE A 30 -5.00 5.15 3.53
C PHE A 30 -6.36 4.49 3.36
N LYS A 31 -6.89 4.48 2.14
CA LYS A 31 -8.15 3.78 1.84
C LYS A 31 -7.89 2.28 1.92
N ALA A 32 -8.70 1.55 2.69
CA ALA A 32 -8.54 0.11 2.87
C ALA A 32 -8.59 -0.64 1.52
N SER A 33 -9.55 -0.30 0.66
CA SER A 33 -9.73 -0.93 -0.66
C SER A 33 -8.51 -0.81 -1.57
N GLU A 34 -7.84 0.35 -1.61
CA GLU A 34 -6.62 0.54 -2.40
C GLU A 34 -5.48 -0.32 -1.85
N ILE A 35 -5.34 -0.39 -0.53
CA ILE A 35 -4.30 -1.19 0.13
C ILE A 35 -4.54 -2.68 -0.12
N GLU A 36 -5.79 -3.13 -0.03
CA GLU A 36 -6.20 -4.51 -0.34
C GLU A 36 -5.92 -4.88 -1.80
N GLN A 37 -6.28 -4.00 -2.75
CA GLN A 37 -5.98 -4.19 -4.17
C GLN A 37 -4.47 -4.32 -4.44
N LEU A 38 -3.66 -3.41 -3.89
CA LEU A 38 -2.20 -3.46 -4.06
C LEU A 38 -1.56 -4.72 -3.45
N LEU A 39 -2.13 -5.24 -2.35
CA LEU A 39 -1.71 -6.50 -1.76
C LEU A 39 -2.07 -7.70 -2.65
N ALA A 40 -3.25 -7.67 -3.28
CA ALA A 40 -3.70 -8.72 -4.18
C ALA A 40 -2.84 -8.78 -5.46
N THR A 41 -2.56 -7.64 -6.09
CA THR A 41 -1.72 -7.57 -7.31
C THR A 41 -0.30 -8.08 -7.06
N THR A 42 0.27 -7.85 -5.88
CA THR A 42 1.62 -8.36 -5.54
C THR A 42 1.63 -9.88 -5.30
N GLY A 43 0.48 -10.47 -4.96
CA GLY A 43 0.34 -11.91 -4.71
C GLY A 43 0.15 -12.76 -5.98
N GLU A 44 -0.34 -12.17 -7.07
CA GLU A 44 -0.58 -12.89 -8.33
C GLU A 44 0.70 -13.19 -9.12
N ASP A 45 1.78 -12.43 -8.91
CA ASP A 45 3.10 -12.72 -9.50
C ASP A 45 3.79 -13.96 -8.87
N ALA A 46 3.36 -14.37 -7.67
CA ALA A 46 3.89 -15.56 -7.00
C ALA A 46 3.07 -16.85 -7.30
N ALA A 47 1.90 -16.70 -7.90
CA ALA A 47 1.02 -17.81 -8.30
C ALA A 47 1.10 -18.01 -9.82
N ALA A 48 2.30 -18.29 -10.32
CA ALA A 48 2.39 -18.96 -11.61
C ALA A 48 1.63 -20.30 -11.50
N PRO A 49 0.72 -20.62 -12.45
CA PRO A 49 0.14 -21.96 -12.50
C PRO A 49 1.29 -22.91 -12.84
N SER A 50 1.70 -23.72 -11.87
CA SER A 50 2.51 -24.90 -12.15
C SER A 50 1.68 -25.85 -13.01
N ALA A 51 1.88 -25.76 -14.32
CA ALA A 51 1.59 -26.82 -15.27
C ALA A 51 2.73 -27.86 -15.23
#